data_AF-A0AAD5M9P9-F1
#
_entry.id   AF-A0AAD5M9P9-F1
#
_cell.length_a   1.000
_cell.length_b   1.000
_cell.length_c   1.000
_cell.angle_alpha   90.00
_cell.angle_beta   90.00
_cell.angle_gamma   90.00
#
_symmetry.space_group_name_H-M   'P 1'
#
loop_
_entity.id
_entity.type
_entity.pdbx_description
1 polymer ?
#
loop_
_entity_poly.entity_id
_entity_poly.type
_entity_poly.pdbx_seq_one_letter_code
_entity_poly.pdbx_strand_id
1 'polypeptide(L)'
;MEIAIIKSETVGSGPNAAKETDPVAKFEIMDGAPVRGESIPIRLFLGGHDLAPTMRDVSKKFSVRYLLNLVLVDEEDRRYFKQQEVILWRKADKSIRKIMDPMCNVMSTNGRDGSIKVNPRTAMKATKIQ
;
A
#
# COMPACT_ATOMS: atom_id res chain seq x y z
N MET A 1 7.24 -23.37 10.15
CA MET A 1 6.32 -22.33 10.69
C MET A 1 5.99 -21.34 9.58
N GLU A 2 4.73 -20.95 9.40
CA GLU A 2 4.33 -20.01 8.34
C GLU A 2 3.25 -19.02 8.80
N ILE A 3 3.23 -17.85 8.18
CA ILE A 3 2.16 -16.86 8.31
C ILE A 3 1.58 -16.61 6.93
N ALA A 4 0.25 -16.68 6.81
CA ALA A 4 -0.46 -16.35 5.60
C ALA A 4 -1.41 -15.15 5.82
N ILE A 5 -1.59 -14.34 4.78
CA ILE A 5 -2.69 -13.38 4.70
C ILE A 5 -3.79 -14.04 3.88
N ILE A 6 -4.95 -14.23 4.50
CA ILE A 6 -6.13 -14.82 3.88
C ILE A 6 -7.17 -13.72 3.66
N LYS A 7 -7.61 -13.56 2.41
CA LYS A 7 -8.79 -12.77 2.06
C LYS A 7 -10.02 -13.65 2.25
N SER A 8 -10.97 -13.18 3.07
CA SER A 8 -12.29 -13.79 3.20
C SER A 8 -13.31 -12.85 2.58
N GLU A 9 -13.96 -13.33 1.53
CA GLU A 9 -15.06 -12.64 0.87
C GLU A 9 -16.37 -13.31 1.26
N THR A 10 -17.37 -12.51 1.62
CA THR A 10 -18.71 -13.01 1.95
C THR A 10 -19.70 -12.25 1.11
N VAL A 11 -20.46 -12.96 0.28
CA VAL A 11 -21.46 -12.40 -0.64
C VAL A 11 -22.85 -12.88 -0.25
N GLY A 12 -23.82 -11.99 -0.26
CA GLY A 12 -25.19 -12.23 0.17
C GLY A 12 -25.44 -11.83 1.62
N SER A 13 -26.66 -12.10 2.06
CA SER A 13 -27.14 -11.75 3.40
C SER A 13 -27.98 -12.89 3.97
N GLY A 14 -27.85 -13.12 5.28
CA GLY A 14 -28.63 -14.14 5.97
C GLY A 14 -28.19 -15.58 5.62
N PRO A 15 -29.11 -16.55 5.61
CA PRO A 15 -28.78 -17.97 5.49
C PRO A 15 -28.21 -18.36 4.11
N ASN A 16 -28.38 -17.53 3.08
CA ASN A 16 -27.87 -17.78 1.72
C ASN A 16 -26.51 -17.10 1.47
N ALA A 17 -25.83 -16.62 2.51
CA ALA A 17 -24.53 -15.98 2.35
C ALA A 17 -23.45 -17.01 1.93
N ALA A 18 -22.80 -16.77 0.80
CA ALA A 18 -21.66 -17.53 0.33
C ALA A 18 -20.38 -16.93 0.91
N LYS A 19 -19.48 -17.77 1.43
CA LYS A 19 -18.17 -17.36 1.93
C LYS A 19 -17.08 -18.01 1.10
N GLU A 20 -16.21 -17.19 0.54
CA GLU A 20 -15.01 -17.59 -0.19
C GLU A 20 -13.77 -17.16 0.59
N THR A 21 -12.73 -18.00 0.59
CA THR A 21 -11.47 -17.72 1.28
C THR A 21 -10.31 -17.99 0.34
N ASP A 22 -9.43 -17.01 0.18
CA ASP A 22 -8.31 -17.03 -0.75
C ASP A 22 -7.00 -16.65 -0.03
N PRO A 23 -5.96 -17.51 -0.04
CA PRO A 23 -4.65 -17.19 0.52
C PRO A 23 -3.86 -16.25 -0.42
N VAL A 24 -3.86 -14.95 -0.10
CA VAL A 24 -3.26 -13.90 -0.96
C VAL A 24 -1.74 -13.83 -0.83
N ALA A 25 -1.21 -14.13 0.36
CA ALA A 25 0.22 -14.10 0.61
C ALA A 25 0.60 -15.20 1.60
N LYS A 26 1.74 -15.84 1.36
CA LYS A 26 2.33 -16.85 2.24
C LYS A 26 3.76 -16.46 2.56
N PHE A 27 4.09 -16.44 3.84
CA PHE A 27 5.40 -16.13 4.36
C PHE A 27 5.89 -17.30 5.20
N GLU A 28 6.90 -18.00 4.71
CA GLU A 28 7.60 -19.03 5.47
C GLU A 28 8.51 -18.34 6.49
N ILE A 29 8.34 -18.69 7.76
CA ILE A 29 9.01 -17.99 8.87
C ILE A 29 10.28 -18.72 9.27
N MET A 30 10.18 -20.03 9.50
CA MET A 30 11.29 -20.88 9.95
C MET A 30 11.12 -22.30 9.44
N ASP A 31 12.26 -22.96 9.22
CA ASP A 31 12.41 -24.39 9.05
C ASP A 31 13.04 -24.97 10.33
N GLY A 32 12.25 -25.69 11.14
CA GLY A 32 12.65 -26.21 12.46
C GLY A 32 11.86 -25.66 13.66
N ALA A 33 12.12 -26.26 14.83
CA ALA A 33 11.44 -25.93 16.08
C ALA A 33 12.13 -24.76 16.80
N PRO A 34 11.40 -23.70 17.16
CA PRO A 34 11.97 -22.60 17.94
C PRO A 34 12.30 -23.06 19.37
N VAL A 35 13.36 -22.52 19.95
CA VAL A 35 13.73 -22.80 21.35
C VAL A 35 12.97 -21.86 22.29
N ARG A 36 12.65 -22.34 23.49
CA ARG A 36 11.96 -21.53 24.50
C ARG A 36 12.76 -20.26 24.82
N GLY A 37 12.13 -19.11 24.65
CA GLY A 37 12.72 -17.81 24.92
C GLY A 37 13.29 -17.11 23.69
N GLU A 38 13.31 -17.77 22.52
CA GLU A 38 13.67 -17.12 21.26
C GLU A 38 12.59 -16.14 20.81
N SER A 39 13.03 -15.07 20.15
CA SER A 39 12.13 -14.06 19.56
C SER A 39 12.53 -13.84 18.12
N ILE A 40 11.60 -14.14 17.20
CA ILE A 40 11.83 -14.06 15.76
C ILE A 40 11.19 -12.77 15.24
N PRO A 41 11.95 -11.80 14.72
CA PRO A 41 11.40 -10.58 14.15
C PRO A 41 10.72 -10.86 12.81
N ILE A 42 9.51 -10.32 12.61
CA ILE A 42 8.71 -10.57 11.41
C ILE A 42 8.47 -9.23 10.68
N ARG A 43 8.72 -9.22 9.37
CA ARG A 43 8.41 -8.08 8.50
C ARG A 43 7.66 -8.57 7.26
N LEU A 44 6.39 -8.22 7.17
CA LEU A 44 5.53 -8.58 6.05
C LEU A 44 5.31 -7.34 5.16
N PHE A 45 5.75 -7.41 3.91
CA PHE A 45 5.57 -6.31 2.95
C PHE A 45 4.29 -6.51 2.14
N LEU A 46 3.40 -5.53 2.18
CA LEU A 46 2.10 -5.60 1.49
C LEU A 46 2.14 -5.09 0.04
N GLY A 47 3.18 -4.33 -0.34
CA GLY A 47 3.24 -3.60 -1.63
C GLY A 47 3.41 -4.45 -2.88
N GLY A 48 3.60 -5.78 -2.76
CA GLY A 48 3.72 -6.71 -3.88
C GLY A 48 2.50 -7.61 -4.08
N HIS A 49 1.47 -7.48 -3.24
CA HIS A 49 0.27 -8.32 -3.28
C HIS A 49 -0.93 -7.50 -3.75
N ASP A 50 -1.83 -8.14 -4.50
CA ASP A 50 -3.09 -7.52 -4.90
C ASP A 50 -4.05 -7.48 -3.71
N LEU A 51 -4.01 -6.37 -2.97
CA LEU A 51 -4.78 -6.16 -1.76
C LEU A 51 -5.75 -5.00 -1.96
N ALA A 52 -7.00 -5.23 -1.59
CA ALA A 52 -8.01 -4.21 -1.45
C ALA A 52 -8.11 -3.75 0.02
N PRO A 53 -8.70 -2.56 0.28
CA PRO A 53 -9.08 -2.19 1.64
C PRO A 53 -10.08 -3.21 2.22
N THR A 54 -10.09 -3.34 3.55
CA THR A 54 -11.13 -4.09 4.25
C THR A 54 -12.47 -3.40 4.01
N MET A 55 -13.45 -4.17 3.51
CA MET A 55 -14.78 -3.70 3.20
C MET A 55 -15.77 -4.41 4.13
N ARG A 56 -16.47 -3.64 4.98
CA ARG A 56 -17.46 -4.19 5.90
C ARG A 56 -18.87 -3.80 5.44
N ASP A 57 -19.70 -4.81 5.22
CA ASP A 57 -21.14 -4.73 4.94
C ASP A 57 -21.49 -3.72 3.84
N VAL A 58 -20.76 -3.77 2.73
CA VAL A 58 -20.96 -2.85 1.60
C VAL A 58 -22.36 -3.06 1.03
N SER A 59 -23.21 -2.05 1.22
CA SER A 59 -24.62 -2.08 0.83
C SER A 59 -25.38 -3.32 1.30
N LYS A 60 -24.93 -3.96 2.40
CA LYS A 60 -25.44 -5.25 2.90
C LYS A 60 -25.40 -6.39 1.86
N LYS A 61 -24.56 -6.27 0.83
CA LYS A 61 -24.43 -7.26 -0.24
C LYS A 61 -23.18 -8.11 -0.08
N PHE A 62 -22.07 -7.52 0.35
CA PHE A 62 -20.84 -8.27 0.54
C PHE A 62 -19.90 -7.62 1.56
N SER A 63 -18.96 -8.43 2.03
CA SER A 63 -17.88 -8.04 2.95
C SER A 63 -16.57 -8.68 2.49
N VAL A 64 -15.48 -7.91 2.53
CA VAL A 64 -14.12 -8.36 2.27
C VAL A 64 -13.28 -8.12 3.51
N ARG A 65 -12.78 -9.19 4.13
CA ARG A 65 -11.99 -9.16 5.37
C ARG A 65 -10.65 -9.84 5.16
N TYR A 66 -9.63 -9.39 5.88
CA TYR A 66 -8.30 -9.97 5.84
C TYR A 66 -7.96 -10.58 7.18
N LEU A 67 -7.40 -11.79 7.15
CA LEU A 67 -7.01 -12.55 8.32
C LEU A 67 -5.52 -12.85 8.23
N LEU A 68 -4.77 -12.54 9.29
CA LEU A 68 -3.46 -13.16 9.50
C LEU A 68 -3.67 -14.54 10.08
N ASN A 69 -3.24 -15.55 9.35
CA ASN A 69 -3.30 -16.95 9.73
C ASN A 69 -1.89 -17.44 10.05
N LEU A 70 -1.60 -17.63 11.34
CA LEU A 70 -0.39 -18.29 11.80
C LEU A 70 -0.62 -19.80 11.78
N VAL A 71 0.27 -20.53 11.11
CA VAL A 71 0.25 -21.99 11.04
C VAL A 71 1.54 -22.53 11.64
N LEU A 72 1.36 -23.41 12.63
CA LEU A 72 2.43 -24.18 13.23
C LEU A 72 2.22 -25.66 12.88
N VAL A 73 3.30 -26.32 12.51
CA VAL A 73 3.32 -27.76 12.25
C VAL A 73 4.35 -28.34 13.20
N ASP A 74 4.01 -29.41 13.89
CA ASP A 74 4.92 -30.13 14.77
C ASP A 74 5.53 -31.36 14.08
N GLU A 75 6.32 -32.15 14.82
CA GLU A 75 7.02 -33.33 14.32
C GLU A 75 6.09 -34.52 14.01
N GLU A 76 4.85 -34.52 14.54
CA GLU A 76 3.83 -35.55 14.29
C GLU A 76 2.85 -35.12 13.18
N ASP A 77 3.23 -34.13 12.36
CA ASP A 77 2.40 -33.52 11.31
C ASP A 77 1.09 -32.87 11.81
N ARG A 78 0.96 -32.59 13.12
CA ARG A 78 -0.20 -31.91 13.68
C ARG A 78 -0.13 -30.43 13.39
N ARG A 79 -1.26 -29.88 12.93
CA ARG A 79 -1.36 -28.48 12.49
C ARG A 79 -2.12 -27.65 13.53
N TYR A 80 -1.48 -26.61 14.02
CA TYR A 80 -2.08 -25.62 14.91
C TYR A 80 -2.27 -24.31 14.16
N PHE A 81 -3.44 -23.70 14.37
CA PHE A 81 -3.84 -22.49 13.65
C PHE A 81 -4.19 -21.39 14.64
N LYS A 82 -3.75 -20.17 14.35
CA LYS A 82 -4.25 -18.97 15.01
C LYS A 82 -4.57 -17.91 13.97
N GLN A 83 -5.84 -17.50 13.94
CA GLN A 83 -6.32 -16.46 13.04
C GLN A 83 -6.62 -15.18 13.79
N GLN A 84 -6.19 -14.06 13.23
CA GLN A 84 -6.46 -12.72 13.73
C GLN A 84 -6.90 -11.83 12.57
N GLU A 85 -8.00 -11.11 12.72
CA GLU A 85 -8.44 -10.13 11.71
C GLU A 85 -7.47 -8.94 11.67
N VAL A 86 -7.16 -8.49 10.45
CA VAL A 86 -6.43 -7.25 10.18
C VAL A 86 -7.27 -6.33 9.31
N ILE A 87 -7.21 -5.03 9.60
CA ILE A 87 -7.95 -4.00 8.88
C ILE A 87 -6.98 -3.31 7.93
N LEU A 88 -7.19 -3.50 6.63
CA LEU A 88 -6.43 -2.83 5.58
C LEU A 88 -7.18 -1.58 5.14
N TRP A 89 -6.44 -0.49 4.91
CA TRP A 89 -7.00 0.77 4.41
C TRP A 89 -6.09 1.33 3.32
N ARG A 90 -6.71 1.98 2.33
CA ARG A 90 -5.95 2.67 1.29
C ARG A 90 -5.48 4.01 1.84
N LYS A 91 -4.16 4.20 1.87
CA LYS A 91 -3.59 5.50 2.19
C LYS A 91 -3.88 6.48 1.06
N ALA A 92 -4.41 7.65 1.41
CA ALA A 92 -4.59 8.74 0.45
C ALA A 92 -3.22 9.23 -0.02
N ASP A 93 -3.10 9.48 -1.33
CA ASP A 93 -1.90 10.11 -1.87
C ASP A 93 -1.78 11.51 -1.29
N LYS A 94 -0.58 11.86 -0.83
CA LYS A 94 -0.29 13.26 -0.49
C LYS A 94 -0.50 14.04 -1.78
N SER A 95 -1.39 15.03 -1.76
CA SER A 95 -1.49 15.96 -2.88
C SER A 95 -0.08 16.45 -3.15
N ILE A 96 0.44 16.13 -4.33
CA ILE A 96 1.63 16.82 -4.83
C ILE A 96 1.19 18.27 -4.81
N ARG A 97 1.74 19.05 -3.87
CA ARG A 97 1.65 20.49 -3.96
C ARG A 97 2.27 20.79 -5.31
N LYS A 98 1.42 21.02 -6.32
CA LYS A 98 1.84 21.70 -7.53
C LYS A 98 2.48 22.97 -6.99
N ILE A 99 3.81 23.01 -6.97
CA ILE A 99 4.52 24.26 -6.97
C ILE A 99 4.03 24.86 -8.29
N MET A 100 3.00 25.68 -8.18
CA MET A 100 2.58 26.55 -9.25
C MET A 100 3.77 27.48 -9.41
N ASP A 101 4.67 27.13 -10.33
CA ASP A 101 5.55 28.14 -10.88
C ASP A 101 4.64 29.24 -11.41
N PRO A 102 4.84 30.50 -10.99
CA PRO A 102 3.97 31.58 -11.42
C PRO A 102 4.18 31.81 -12.92
N MET A 103 3.17 31.38 -13.69
CA MET A 103 2.66 32.05 -14.89
C MET A 103 3.65 32.20 -16.07
N CYS A 104 3.66 31.22 -16.98
CA CYS A 104 4.06 31.46 -18.36
C CYS A 104 2.92 32.20 -19.09
N ASN A 105 2.95 33.54 -19.07
CA ASN A 105 2.06 34.34 -19.89
C ASN A 105 2.57 34.30 -21.34
N VAL A 106 2.06 33.37 -22.15
CA VAL A 106 2.25 33.38 -23.60
C VAL A 106 1.42 34.53 -24.16
N MET A 107 2.04 35.71 -24.33
CA MET A 107 1.47 36.77 -25.14
C MET A 107 1.57 36.35 -26.61
N SER A 108 0.43 35.96 -27.18
CA SER A 108 0.28 35.81 -28.63
C SER A 108 0.40 37.19 -29.26
N THR A 109 1.46 37.45 -30.03
CA THR A 109 1.50 38.59 -30.95
C THR A 109 1.65 38.06 -32.36
N ASN A 110 0.61 38.35 -33.15
CA ASN A 110 0.58 38.09 -34.58
C ASN A 110 1.66 38.92 -35.28
N GLY A 111 2.48 38.27 -36.11
CA GLY A 111 3.06 38.89 -37.30
C GLY A 111 4.50 39.42 -37.20
N ARG A 112 5.39 38.72 -37.91
CA ARG A 112 6.53 39.22 -38.72
C ARG A 112 7.54 40.14 -38.03
N ASP A 113 8.58 39.53 -37.46
CA ASP A 113 9.98 39.72 -37.90
C ASP A 113 10.95 39.07 -36.90
N GLY A 114 11.97 38.41 -37.44
CA GLY A 114 12.98 37.71 -36.66
C GLY A 114 13.86 38.67 -35.85
N SER A 115 13.74 38.64 -34.53
CA SER A 115 14.85 38.87 -33.60
C SER A 115 14.48 38.36 -32.21
N ILE A 116 15.22 37.36 -31.72
CA ILE A 116 15.15 36.93 -30.32
C ILE A 116 15.87 37.99 -29.50
N LYS A 117 15.12 38.91 -28.87
CA LYS A 117 15.68 39.85 -27.89
C LYS A 117 15.72 39.17 -26.52
N VAL A 118 16.91 38.72 -26.13
CA VAL A 118 17.19 38.25 -24.77
C VAL A 118 17.30 39.48 -23.87
N ASN A 119 16.47 39.56 -22.83
CA ASN A 119 16.47 40.71 -21.91
C ASN A 119 17.54 40.46 -20.81
N PRO A 120 18.62 41.26 -20.72
CA PRO A 120 19.71 41.02 -19.78
C PRO A 120 19.44 41.78 -18.48
N ARG A 121 18.55 41.29 -17.62
CA ARG A 121 18.35 41.88 -16.28
C ARG A 121 18.08 40.83 -15.21
N THR A 122 19.09 40.00 -14.97
CA THR A 122 19.37 39.50 -13.61
C THR A 122 20.88 39.63 -13.39
N ALA A 123 21.31 40.87 -13.14
CA ALA A 123 22.68 41.18 -12.80
C ALA A 123 23.07 40.50 -11.48
N MET A 124 24.28 39.93 -11.48
CA MET A 124 25.02 39.42 -10.33
C MET A 124 24.82 40.30 -9.09
N LYS A 125 24.36 39.71 -7.98
CA LYS A 125 24.74 40.20 -6.65
C LYS A 125 25.99 39.44 -6.22
N ALA A 126 27.14 40.10 -6.42
CA ALA A 126 28.40 39.72 -5.80
C ALA A 126 28.29 39.96 -4.28
N THR A 127 28.55 38.92 -3.50
CA THR A 127 28.71 38.99 -2.05
C THR A 127 30.06 39.65 -1.75
N LYS A 128 30.04 40.81 -1.09
CA LYS A 128 31.22 41.49 -0.59
C LYS A 128 31.56 40.93 0.80
N ILE A 129 32.74 40.34 0.93
CA ILE A 129 33.33 39.92 2.20
C ILE A 129 34.08 41.14 2.77
N GLN A 130 33.81 41.46 4.03
CA GLN A 130 34.72 42.18 4.93
C GLN A 130 34.96 41.26 6.12
#